data_AF-A0A1G3QBE1-F1
#
_entry.id   AF-A0A1G3QBE1-F1
#
_cell.length_a   1.000
_cell.length_b   1.000
_cell.length_c   1.000
_cell.angle_alpha   90.00
_cell.angle_beta   90.00
_cell.angle_gamma   90.00
#
_symmetry.space_group_name_H-M   'P 1'
#
loop_
_entity.id
_entity.type
_entity.pdbx_description
1 polymer ?
#
loop_
_entity_poly.entity_id
_entity_poly.type
_entity_poly.pdbx_seq_one_letter_code
_entity_poly.pdbx_strand_id
1 'polypeptide(L)'
;MYARVVNMKKYFIVSLNPVDCLTISGIVISLCAAALVLAGEFSLALSLLFIAMLVDALDGVLARKFGLESDFGRYLDGFVDVFDYLAVPSLFLYRWGFNIWYYGIILLLFIVSGVVRLSVFNEIGNIKDDKSGLAYFGMPVFWSVLFLGILYIADWFFPHGAIFPIVAGLFALFSLFMVYRRSFFKFKSIPLMLTVILGASLLFALDGFGVINPREFAGGQLMHDAERHLLSGFFTAIPAIIGGSLHMLIVSKDWLSSLRLPVSEKIFGSNKTIRGFILMPVFSVFGALVLRGILILCPLDLTIDLLAIPFWQIGLAQGFGYALFELPNSFLKRRLGIRPGEVPVKNRLLFISVDQIDSGIGVAFATWLFFPISTATAVAIVVLWPLVALPVKRMLWIRTSTF
;
A
#
# COMPACT_ATOMS: atom_id res chain seq x y z
N MET A 1 -45.99 -39.45 27.38
CA MET A 1 -44.71 -40.18 27.31
C MET A 1 -43.63 -39.16 26.97
N TYR A 2 -43.04 -38.53 27.99
CA TYR A 2 -42.01 -37.51 27.85
C TYR A 2 -40.73 -38.16 27.32
N ALA A 3 -40.33 -37.81 26.09
CA ALA A 3 -39.05 -38.24 25.53
C ALA A 3 -37.92 -37.66 26.41
N ARG A 4 -37.05 -38.57 26.88
CA ARG A 4 -35.82 -38.26 27.61
C ARG A 4 -35.01 -37.24 26.80
N VAL A 5 -34.98 -35.99 27.25
CA VAL A 5 -33.86 -35.10 26.94
C VAL A 5 -32.65 -35.72 27.63
N VAL A 6 -31.84 -36.44 26.85
CA VAL A 6 -30.55 -36.97 27.32
C VAL A 6 -29.77 -35.77 27.85
N ASN A 7 -29.48 -35.78 29.15
CA ASN A 7 -28.77 -34.70 29.82
C ASN A 7 -27.31 -34.72 29.36
N MET A 8 -27.04 -34.12 28.19
CA MET A 8 -25.72 -34.03 27.54
C MET A 8 -24.65 -33.44 28.46
N LYS A 9 -25.06 -32.64 29.46
CA LYS A 9 -24.18 -32.10 30.52
C LYS A 9 -23.47 -33.17 31.35
N LYS A 10 -23.91 -34.44 31.31
CA LYS A 10 -23.27 -35.52 32.08
C LYS A 10 -21.92 -35.98 31.49
N TYR A 11 -21.65 -35.68 30.22
CA TYR A 11 -20.44 -36.15 29.52
C TYR A 11 -19.55 -35.03 28.97
N PHE A 12 -20.08 -33.83 28.73
CA PHE A 12 -19.34 -32.72 28.13
C PHE A 12 -19.27 -31.50 29.05
N ILE A 13 -18.11 -30.84 29.08
CA ILE A 13 -17.83 -29.66 29.91
C ILE A 13 -18.64 -28.42 29.50
N VAL A 14 -19.15 -28.39 28.27
CA VAL A 14 -19.96 -27.31 27.70
C VAL A 14 -20.94 -27.87 26.68
N SER A 15 -22.08 -27.21 26.50
CA SER A 15 -23.03 -27.49 25.43
C SER A 15 -22.91 -26.40 24.37
N LEU A 16 -22.50 -26.77 23.16
CA LEU A 16 -22.35 -25.83 22.05
C LEU A 16 -23.70 -25.55 21.39
N ASN A 17 -23.97 -24.28 21.10
CA ASN A 17 -25.10 -23.88 20.26
C ASN A 17 -24.69 -23.84 18.76
N PRO A 18 -25.64 -23.71 17.81
CA PRO A 18 -25.32 -23.70 16.38
C PRO A 18 -24.35 -22.60 15.94
N VAL A 19 -24.36 -21.45 16.62
CA VAL A 19 -23.44 -20.34 16.34
C VAL A 19 -22.05 -20.63 16.87
N ASP A 20 -21.92 -21.27 18.04
CA ASP A 20 -20.61 -21.74 18.52
C ASP A 20 -19.98 -22.75 17.55
N CYS A 21 -20.80 -23.66 16.97
CA CYS A 21 -20.36 -24.58 15.93
C CYS A 21 -19.93 -23.86 14.64
N LEU A 22 -20.60 -22.74 14.31
CA LEU A 22 -20.21 -21.90 13.19
C LEU A 22 -18.85 -21.26 13.46
N THR A 23 -18.63 -20.65 14.63
CA THR A 23 -17.32 -20.10 15.04
C THR A 23 -16.22 -21.17 14.99
N ILE A 24 -16.50 -22.40 15.45
CA ILE A 24 -15.55 -23.54 15.35
C ILE A 24 -15.24 -23.91 13.89
N SER A 25 -16.17 -23.74 12.96
CA SER A 25 -15.86 -23.96 11.55
C SER A 25 -14.84 -22.96 11.01
N GLY A 26 -14.78 -21.73 11.56
CA GLY A 26 -13.80 -20.71 11.23
C GLY A 26 -12.37 -21.19 11.46
N ILE A 27 -12.07 -21.70 12.66
CA ILE A 27 -10.74 -22.24 12.97
C ILE A 27 -10.38 -23.45 12.10
N VAL A 28 -11.33 -24.31 11.73
CA VAL A 28 -11.06 -25.43 10.81
C VAL A 28 -10.62 -24.90 9.44
N ILE A 29 -11.34 -23.91 8.90
CA ILE A 29 -11.03 -23.27 7.61
C ILE A 29 -9.67 -22.58 7.66
N SER A 30 -9.38 -21.88 8.76
CA SER A 30 -8.11 -21.22 9.04
C SER A 30 -6.93 -22.18 9.11
N LEU A 31 -7.11 -23.36 9.73
CA LEU A 31 -6.10 -24.41 9.74
C LEU A 31 -5.90 -25.04 8.34
N CYS A 32 -6.95 -25.17 7.54
CA CYS A 32 -6.81 -25.53 6.13
C CYS A 32 -6.02 -24.46 5.35
N ALA A 33 -6.28 -23.17 5.61
CA ALA A 33 -5.50 -22.08 5.04
C ALA A 33 -4.02 -22.17 5.44
N ALA A 34 -3.74 -22.46 6.72
CA ALA A 34 -2.36 -22.69 7.19
C ALA A 34 -1.68 -23.86 6.48
N ALA A 35 -2.40 -24.97 6.24
CA ALA A 35 -1.86 -26.09 5.46
C ALA A 35 -1.51 -25.69 4.03
N LEU A 36 -2.36 -24.88 3.37
CA LEU A 36 -2.08 -24.34 2.04
C LEU A 36 -0.88 -23.39 2.04
N VAL A 37 -0.73 -22.52 3.04
CA VAL A 37 0.48 -21.69 3.21
C VAL A 37 1.74 -22.56 3.31
N LEU A 38 1.69 -23.65 4.07
CA LEU A 38 2.82 -24.57 4.21
C LEU A 38 3.15 -25.28 2.88
N ALA A 39 2.12 -25.60 2.09
CA ALA A 39 2.26 -26.16 0.75
C ALA A 39 2.75 -25.15 -0.31
N GLY A 40 2.79 -23.85 0.00
CA GLY A 40 3.15 -22.78 -0.95
C GLY A 40 1.97 -22.25 -1.77
N GLU A 41 0.76 -22.71 -1.48
CA GLU A 41 -0.49 -22.33 -2.16
C GLU A 41 -1.08 -21.05 -1.54
N PHE A 42 -0.35 -19.93 -1.67
CA PHE A 42 -0.68 -18.68 -0.99
C PHE A 42 -2.03 -18.10 -1.41
N SER A 43 -2.36 -18.10 -2.69
CA SER A 43 -3.63 -17.54 -3.19
C SER A 43 -4.83 -18.32 -2.65
N LEU A 44 -4.78 -19.65 -2.68
CA LEU A 44 -5.84 -20.49 -2.10
C LEU A 44 -5.92 -20.33 -0.58
N ALA A 45 -4.78 -20.17 0.11
CA ALA A 45 -4.78 -19.86 1.53
C ALA A 45 -5.47 -18.54 1.85
N LEU A 46 -5.18 -17.47 1.09
CA LEU A 46 -5.86 -16.18 1.22
C LEU A 46 -7.36 -16.32 0.96
N SER A 47 -7.75 -17.08 -0.06
CA SER A 47 -9.16 -17.35 -0.35
C SER A 47 -9.87 -17.96 0.87
N LEU A 48 -9.26 -18.95 1.52
CA LEU A 48 -9.81 -19.56 2.75
C LEU A 48 -9.80 -18.61 3.95
N LEU A 49 -8.79 -17.74 4.12
CA LEU A 49 -8.80 -16.72 5.17
C LEU A 49 -9.97 -15.73 5.02
N PHE A 50 -10.32 -15.36 3.79
CA PHE A 50 -11.52 -14.56 3.53
C PHE A 50 -12.81 -15.35 3.84
N ILE A 51 -12.84 -16.67 3.59
CA ILE A 51 -13.97 -17.50 4.03
C ILE A 51 -14.05 -17.60 5.55
N ALA A 52 -12.92 -17.71 6.26
CA ALA A 52 -12.90 -17.69 7.73
C ALA A 52 -13.44 -16.35 8.26
N MET A 53 -13.02 -15.23 7.66
CA MET A 53 -13.58 -13.90 7.96
C MET A 53 -15.10 -13.80 7.69
N LEU A 54 -15.61 -14.50 6.66
CA LEU A 54 -17.05 -14.58 6.40
C LEU A 54 -17.77 -15.29 7.55
N VAL A 55 -17.19 -16.37 8.07
CA VAL A 55 -17.75 -17.15 9.18
C VAL A 55 -17.83 -16.31 10.45
N ASP A 56 -16.76 -15.61 10.84
CA ASP A 56 -16.73 -14.64 11.95
C ASP A 56 -17.79 -13.53 11.75
N ALA A 57 -17.85 -12.92 10.56
CA ALA A 57 -18.86 -11.89 10.28
C ALA A 57 -20.30 -12.42 10.43
N LEU A 58 -20.56 -13.67 10.07
CA LEU A 58 -21.88 -14.30 10.16
C LEU A 58 -22.22 -14.74 11.59
N ASP A 59 -21.28 -15.28 12.35
CA ASP A 59 -21.57 -15.80 13.68
C ASP A 59 -22.09 -14.70 14.62
N GLY A 60 -21.50 -13.52 14.61
CA GLY A 60 -21.91 -12.41 15.46
C GLY A 60 -23.28 -11.88 15.03
N VAL A 61 -23.55 -11.85 13.73
CA VAL A 61 -24.86 -11.43 13.20
C VAL A 61 -25.95 -12.43 13.60
N LEU A 62 -25.68 -13.73 13.47
CA LEU A 62 -26.64 -14.79 13.80
C LEU A 62 -26.84 -14.92 15.32
N ALA A 63 -25.79 -14.78 16.13
CA ALA A 63 -25.88 -14.75 17.60
C ALA A 63 -26.87 -13.67 18.06
N ARG A 64 -26.71 -12.43 17.57
CA ARG A 64 -27.59 -11.30 17.89
C ARG A 64 -29.01 -11.51 17.37
N LYS A 65 -29.14 -12.01 16.13
CA LYS A 65 -30.44 -12.19 15.48
C LYS A 65 -31.30 -13.25 16.18
N PHE A 66 -30.68 -14.33 16.66
CA PHE A 66 -31.38 -15.45 17.28
C PHE A 66 -31.32 -15.44 18.81
N GLY A 67 -30.69 -14.43 19.42
CA GLY A 67 -30.55 -14.34 20.88
C GLY A 67 -29.72 -15.48 21.47
N LEU A 68 -28.71 -15.94 20.72
CA LEU A 68 -27.80 -17.03 21.11
C LEU A 68 -26.45 -16.51 21.65
N GLU A 69 -26.38 -15.23 22.02
CA GLU A 69 -25.20 -14.63 22.63
C GLU A 69 -24.89 -15.30 23.97
N SER A 70 -23.63 -15.68 24.18
CA SER A 70 -23.16 -16.27 25.43
C SER A 70 -21.74 -15.81 25.75
N ASP A 71 -21.37 -15.81 27.04
CA ASP A 71 -20.00 -15.47 27.44
C ASP A 71 -19.01 -16.49 26.88
N PHE A 72 -19.36 -17.79 26.88
CA PHE A 72 -18.54 -18.83 26.27
C PHE A 72 -18.30 -18.58 24.78
N GLY A 73 -19.35 -18.24 24.03
CA GLY A 73 -19.24 -17.91 22.61
C GLY A 73 -18.33 -16.70 22.37
N ARG A 74 -18.38 -15.68 23.23
CA ARG A 74 -17.47 -14.53 23.16
C ARG A 74 -16.00 -14.91 23.42
N TYR A 75 -15.74 -15.82 24.35
CA TYR A 75 -14.38 -16.34 24.56
C TYR A 75 -13.91 -17.18 23.38
N LEU A 76 -14.77 -18.06 22.88
CA LEU A 76 -14.51 -18.90 21.73
C LEU A 76 -14.15 -18.07 20.49
N ASP A 77 -14.96 -17.06 20.18
CA ASP A 77 -14.72 -16.05 19.13
C ASP A 77 -13.32 -15.44 19.24
N GLY A 78 -12.99 -14.90 20.42
CA GLY A 78 -11.66 -14.34 20.67
C GLY A 78 -10.50 -15.33 20.49
N PHE A 79 -10.68 -16.62 20.77
CA PHE A 79 -9.66 -17.64 20.49
C PHE A 79 -9.54 -17.97 19.01
N VAL A 80 -10.66 -18.06 18.28
CA VAL A 80 -10.67 -18.31 16.83
C VAL A 80 -10.04 -17.13 16.08
N ASP A 81 -10.35 -15.90 16.48
CA ASP A 81 -9.76 -14.66 15.94
C ASP A 81 -8.22 -14.63 16.02
N VAL A 82 -7.62 -15.23 17.06
CA VAL A 82 -6.16 -15.34 17.16
C VAL A 82 -5.62 -16.19 16.02
N PHE A 83 -6.30 -17.27 15.61
CA PHE A 83 -5.87 -18.07 14.48
C PHE A 83 -6.11 -17.35 13.16
N ASP A 84 -7.34 -16.89 12.95
CA ASP A 84 -7.83 -16.32 11.69
C ASP A 84 -7.09 -15.05 11.32
N TYR A 85 -6.81 -14.19 12.31
CA TYR A 85 -6.31 -12.85 12.06
C TYR A 85 -4.88 -12.61 12.51
N LEU A 86 -4.30 -13.46 13.37
CA LEU A 86 -2.93 -13.25 13.87
C LEU A 86 -1.99 -14.39 13.47
N ALA A 87 -2.28 -15.62 13.87
CA ALA A 87 -1.36 -16.75 13.72
C ALA A 87 -1.20 -17.17 12.26
N VAL A 88 -2.30 -17.42 11.54
CA VAL A 88 -2.24 -17.85 10.14
C VAL A 88 -1.74 -16.73 9.23
N PRO A 89 -2.17 -15.46 9.37
CA PRO A 89 -1.56 -14.35 8.61
C PRO A 89 -0.07 -14.15 8.90
N SER A 90 0.40 -14.37 10.13
CA SER A 90 1.84 -14.30 10.44
C SER A 90 2.61 -15.45 9.80
N LEU A 91 2.05 -16.67 9.82
CA LEU A 91 2.61 -17.82 9.12
C LEU A 91 2.66 -17.58 7.61
N PHE A 92 1.61 -16.99 7.04
CA PHE A 92 1.56 -16.57 5.64
C PHE A 92 2.74 -15.65 5.34
N LEU A 93 2.86 -14.52 6.05
CA LEU A 93 3.93 -13.55 5.82
C LEU A 93 5.31 -14.21 5.91
N TYR A 94 5.53 -15.01 6.95
CA TYR A 94 6.81 -15.68 7.16
C TYR A 94 7.16 -16.64 6.01
N ARG A 95 6.20 -17.50 5.60
CA ARG A 95 6.42 -18.45 4.50
C ARG A 95 6.50 -17.76 3.14
N TRP A 96 5.85 -16.62 2.99
CA TRP A 96 5.87 -15.78 1.79
C TRP A 96 7.20 -15.04 1.60
N GLY A 97 8.17 -15.16 2.52
CA GLY A 97 9.51 -14.58 2.37
C GLY A 97 9.82 -13.45 3.36
N PHE A 98 8.87 -13.09 4.23
CA PHE A 98 9.08 -12.11 5.31
C PHE A 98 9.81 -12.76 6.51
N ASN A 99 10.94 -13.43 6.26
CA ASN A 99 11.57 -14.40 7.18
C ASN A 99 12.95 -13.99 7.75
N ILE A 100 13.45 -12.79 7.43
CA ILE A 100 14.68 -12.24 8.02
C ILE A 100 14.45 -11.74 9.45
N TRP A 101 15.51 -11.73 10.26
CA TRP A 101 15.40 -11.58 11.73
C TRP A 101 14.63 -10.32 12.17
N TYR A 102 14.81 -9.18 11.51
CA TYR A 102 14.16 -7.93 11.89
C TYR A 102 12.68 -7.88 11.49
N TYR A 103 12.28 -8.61 10.44
CA TYR A 103 10.88 -8.83 10.11
C TYR A 103 10.18 -9.72 11.14
N GLY A 104 10.91 -10.68 11.74
CA GLY A 104 10.43 -11.45 12.88
C GLY A 104 10.01 -10.58 14.08
N ILE A 105 10.70 -9.47 14.33
CA ILE A 105 10.33 -8.51 15.39
C ILE A 105 8.98 -7.85 15.06
N ILE A 106 8.73 -7.51 13.79
CA ILE A 106 7.45 -6.93 13.37
C ILE A 106 6.31 -7.93 13.52
N LEU A 107 6.52 -9.19 13.14
CA LEU A 107 5.53 -10.26 13.34
C LEU A 107 5.23 -10.50 14.83
N LEU A 108 6.26 -10.46 15.68
CA LEU A 108 6.09 -10.57 17.13
C LEU A 108 5.25 -9.41 17.69
N LEU A 109 5.56 -8.17 17.30
CA LEU A 109 4.78 -6.99 17.71
C LEU A 109 3.33 -7.11 17.25
N PHE A 110 3.11 -7.53 16.02
CA PHE A 110 1.78 -7.73 15.45
C PHE A 110 0.95 -8.74 16.25
N ILE A 111 1.51 -9.92 16.55
CA ILE A 111 0.80 -10.95 17.33
C ILE A 111 0.53 -10.45 18.76
N VAL A 112 1.53 -9.88 19.44
CA VAL A 112 1.38 -9.42 20.83
C VAL A 112 0.35 -8.30 20.94
N SER A 113 0.41 -7.30 20.07
CA SER A 113 -0.56 -6.21 20.01
C SER A 113 -1.97 -6.72 19.69
N GLY A 114 -2.09 -7.69 18.78
CA GLY A 114 -3.36 -8.30 18.42
C GLY A 114 -4.01 -9.06 19.58
N VAL A 115 -3.25 -9.88 20.29
CA VAL A 115 -3.74 -10.62 21.48
C VAL A 115 -4.21 -9.65 22.55
N VAL A 116 -3.45 -8.59 22.84
CA VAL A 116 -3.86 -7.56 23.81
C VAL A 116 -5.17 -6.90 23.38
N ARG A 117 -5.29 -6.52 22.10
CA ARG A 117 -6.50 -5.88 21.58
C ARG A 117 -7.72 -6.81 21.63
N LEU A 118 -7.56 -8.09 21.32
CA LEU A 118 -8.62 -9.09 21.41
C LEU A 118 -9.09 -9.28 22.85
N SER A 119 -8.15 -9.35 23.81
CA SER A 119 -8.49 -9.40 25.24
C SER A 119 -9.29 -8.18 25.69
N VAL A 120 -8.89 -6.97 25.26
CA VAL A 120 -9.64 -5.74 25.54
C VAL A 120 -11.04 -5.77 24.93
N PHE A 121 -11.20 -6.30 23.71
CA PHE A 121 -12.50 -6.43 23.08
C PHE A 121 -13.39 -7.45 23.79
N ASN A 122 -12.83 -8.55 24.31
CA ASN A 122 -13.57 -9.57 25.05
C ASN A 122 -14.13 -9.00 26.38
N GLU A 123 -13.34 -8.18 27.06
CA GLU A 123 -13.72 -7.51 28.30
C GLU A 123 -14.70 -6.34 28.10
N ILE A 124 -14.39 -5.42 27.17
CA ILE A 124 -15.12 -4.14 27.03
C ILE A 124 -16.24 -4.22 25.98
N GLY A 125 -16.05 -5.03 24.93
CA GLY A 125 -16.96 -5.11 23.79
C GLY A 125 -16.93 -3.86 22.88
N ASN A 126 -18.05 -3.59 22.22
CA ASN A 126 -18.19 -2.42 21.34
C ASN A 126 -18.42 -1.15 22.17
N ILE A 127 -17.84 -0.04 21.74
CA ILE A 127 -18.04 1.29 22.34
C ILE A 127 -18.96 2.16 21.50
N LYS A 128 -19.49 3.23 22.12
CA LYS A 128 -20.21 4.29 21.41
C LYS A 128 -19.27 5.49 21.23
N ASP A 129 -19.20 5.97 20.00
CA ASP A 129 -18.48 7.16 19.59
C ASP A 129 -19.48 8.19 19.06
N ASP A 130 -19.44 9.40 19.60
CA ASP A 130 -20.43 10.46 19.32
C ASP A 130 -20.48 10.87 17.84
N LYS A 131 -19.40 10.62 17.09
CA LYS A 131 -19.28 10.99 15.66
C LYS A 131 -19.63 9.84 14.72
N SER A 132 -19.28 8.60 15.07
CA SER A 132 -19.34 7.46 14.14
C SER A 132 -20.37 6.39 14.52
N GLY A 133 -20.92 6.41 15.73
CA GLY A 133 -21.87 5.41 16.24
C GLY A 133 -21.15 4.28 16.98
N LEU A 134 -21.46 3.02 16.65
CA LEU A 134 -20.75 1.87 17.22
C LEU A 134 -19.32 1.81 16.68
N ALA A 135 -18.35 1.63 17.59
CA ALA A 135 -16.92 1.63 17.30
C ALA A 135 -16.18 0.57 18.13
N TYR A 136 -14.91 0.36 17.80
CA TYR A 136 -13.97 -0.48 18.55
C TYR A 136 -12.92 0.39 19.25
N PHE A 137 -12.45 -0.04 20.42
CA PHE A 137 -11.20 0.46 20.98
C PHE A 137 -10.02 -0.18 20.28
N GLY A 138 -9.12 0.65 19.76
CA GLY A 138 -7.99 0.18 18.95
C GLY A 138 -8.44 -0.39 17.60
N MET A 139 -7.49 -0.50 16.69
CA MET A 139 -7.78 -1.01 15.34
C MET A 139 -8.14 -2.51 15.40
N PRO A 140 -9.26 -2.95 14.79
CA PRO A 140 -9.64 -4.37 14.77
C PRO A 140 -8.63 -5.28 14.09
N VAL A 141 -8.50 -6.52 14.58
CA VAL A 141 -7.52 -7.48 14.02
C VAL A 141 -7.88 -7.97 12.62
N PHE A 142 -9.16 -8.05 12.25
CA PHE A 142 -9.61 -8.52 10.94
C PHE A 142 -9.02 -7.71 9.76
N TRP A 143 -8.57 -6.47 10.00
CA TRP A 143 -7.85 -5.68 9.01
C TRP A 143 -6.56 -6.35 8.52
N SER A 144 -5.98 -7.28 9.28
CA SER A 144 -4.79 -8.03 8.89
C SER A 144 -4.99 -8.78 7.57
N VAL A 145 -6.10 -9.49 7.41
CA VAL A 145 -6.41 -10.27 6.19
C VAL A 145 -6.72 -9.34 5.02
N LEU A 146 -7.38 -8.20 5.26
CA LEU A 146 -7.61 -7.18 4.23
C LEU A 146 -6.29 -6.57 3.74
N PHE A 147 -5.40 -6.19 4.66
CA PHE A 147 -4.08 -5.68 4.33
C PHE A 147 -3.24 -6.74 3.62
N LEU A 148 -3.28 -7.98 4.10
CA LEU A 148 -2.56 -9.10 3.48
C LEU A 148 -3.01 -9.30 2.03
N GLY A 149 -4.33 -9.31 1.78
CA GLY A 149 -4.86 -9.42 0.42
C GLY A 149 -4.43 -8.27 -0.49
N ILE A 150 -4.52 -7.02 -0.02
CA ILE A 150 -4.09 -5.85 -0.80
C ILE A 150 -2.59 -5.90 -1.10
N LEU A 151 -1.77 -6.26 -0.11
CA LEU A 151 -0.32 -6.36 -0.27
C LEU A 151 0.07 -7.54 -1.18
N TYR A 152 -0.65 -8.65 -1.11
CA TYR A 152 -0.43 -9.80 -1.98
C TYR A 152 -0.73 -9.46 -3.45
N ILE A 153 -1.84 -8.75 -3.72
CA ILE A 153 -2.14 -8.21 -5.05
C ILE A 153 -1.07 -7.22 -5.49
N ALA A 154 -0.56 -6.37 -4.59
CA ALA A 154 0.51 -5.45 -4.93
C ALA A 154 1.78 -6.20 -5.39
N ASP A 155 2.13 -7.33 -4.76
CA ASP A 155 3.26 -8.18 -5.16
C ASP A 155 3.12 -8.72 -6.58
N TRP A 156 1.91 -8.80 -7.17
CA TRP A 156 1.75 -9.20 -8.57
C TRP A 156 2.36 -8.19 -9.55
N PHE A 157 2.53 -6.93 -9.13
CA PHE A 157 3.00 -5.84 -9.96
C PHE A 157 4.45 -5.42 -9.66
N PHE A 158 5.05 -5.95 -8.59
CA PHE A 158 6.41 -5.63 -8.15
C PHE A 158 7.21 -6.91 -7.94
N PRO A 159 8.53 -6.94 -8.20
CA PRO A 159 9.35 -8.11 -7.94
C PRO A 159 9.15 -8.65 -6.54
N HIS A 160 9.09 -9.97 -6.43
CA HIS A 160 8.81 -10.64 -5.16
C HIS A 160 9.77 -10.15 -4.06
N GLY A 161 9.19 -9.65 -2.96
CA GLY A 161 9.92 -9.10 -1.82
C GLY A 161 10.23 -7.60 -1.89
N ALA A 162 10.08 -6.94 -3.04
CA ALA A 162 10.27 -5.48 -3.16
C ALA A 162 9.29 -4.69 -2.28
N ILE A 163 8.12 -5.26 -1.98
CA ILE A 163 7.11 -4.65 -1.12
C ILE A 163 7.34 -4.91 0.37
N PHE A 164 8.26 -5.79 0.77
CA PHE A 164 8.43 -6.16 2.18
C PHE A 164 8.77 -4.99 3.12
N PRO A 165 9.54 -3.97 2.72
CA PRO A 165 9.69 -2.77 3.55
C PRO A 165 8.35 -2.05 3.81
N ILE A 166 7.44 -2.04 2.83
CA ILE A 166 6.09 -1.47 2.97
C ILE A 166 5.25 -2.35 3.90
N VAL A 167 5.31 -3.67 3.74
CA VAL A 167 4.67 -4.64 4.65
C VAL A 167 5.13 -4.40 6.08
N ALA A 168 6.44 -4.27 6.31
CA ALA A 168 7.02 -4.01 7.62
C ALA A 168 6.52 -2.69 8.23
N GLY A 169 6.56 -1.60 7.47
CA GLY A 169 6.06 -0.29 7.92
C GLY A 169 4.56 -0.31 8.25
N LEU A 170 3.76 -0.96 7.40
CA LEU A 170 2.31 -1.07 7.59
C LEU A 170 1.98 -1.91 8.82
N PHE A 171 2.55 -3.11 8.97
CA PHE A 171 2.27 -3.99 10.10
C PHE A 171 2.83 -3.44 11.42
N ALA A 172 3.95 -2.72 11.40
CA ALA A 172 4.43 -1.99 12.59
C ALA A 172 3.44 -0.91 13.03
N LEU A 173 2.97 -0.08 12.09
CA LEU A 173 1.98 0.96 12.38
C LEU A 173 0.63 0.37 12.81
N PHE A 174 0.23 -0.73 12.17
CA PHE A 174 -0.99 -1.45 12.51
C PHE A 174 -0.93 -2.00 13.94
N SER A 175 0.19 -2.60 14.33
CA SER A 175 0.44 -3.09 15.69
C SER A 175 0.28 -1.96 16.73
N LEU A 176 0.85 -0.78 16.43
CA LEU A 176 0.69 0.40 17.27
C LEU A 176 -0.78 0.84 17.37
N PHE A 177 -1.51 0.84 16.25
CA PHE A 177 -2.92 1.25 16.22
C PHE A 177 -3.88 0.26 16.90
N MET A 178 -3.54 -1.02 17.00
CA MET A 178 -4.32 -1.99 17.78
C MET A 178 -4.34 -1.65 19.27
N VAL A 179 -3.23 -1.14 19.81
CA VAL A 179 -3.10 -0.77 21.23
C VAL A 179 -3.29 0.73 21.50
N TYR A 180 -3.42 1.53 20.44
CA TYR A 180 -3.67 2.96 20.58
C TYR A 180 -5.12 3.24 21.00
N ARG A 181 -5.28 3.98 22.10
CA ARG A 181 -6.59 4.30 22.69
C ARG A 181 -7.36 5.35 21.88
N ARG A 182 -7.97 4.92 20.77
CA ARG A 182 -8.93 5.69 19.97
C ARG A 182 -10.10 4.82 19.52
N SER A 183 -11.20 5.49 19.18
CA SER A 183 -12.35 4.87 18.51
C SER A 183 -12.00 4.61 17.04
N PHE A 184 -12.13 3.35 16.62
CA PHE A 184 -12.04 2.94 15.23
C PHE A 184 -13.42 2.56 14.72
N PHE A 185 -13.73 2.98 13.50
CA PHE A 185 -15.06 2.82 12.93
C PHE A 185 -15.42 1.35 12.73
N LYS A 186 -16.70 1.03 12.91
CA LYS A 186 -17.30 -0.25 12.53
C LYS A 186 -18.01 -0.11 11.19
N PHE A 187 -17.90 -1.13 10.33
CA PHE A 187 -18.66 -1.15 9.08
C PHE A 187 -20.16 -1.13 9.36
N LYS A 188 -20.87 -0.22 8.69
CA LYS A 188 -22.33 -0.07 8.84
C LYS A 188 -23.12 -0.93 7.85
N SER A 189 -22.53 -1.23 6.68
CA SER A 189 -23.21 -1.93 5.59
C SER A 189 -22.77 -3.39 5.54
N ILE A 190 -23.65 -4.29 6.02
CA ILE A 190 -23.46 -5.75 5.88
C ILE A 190 -23.32 -6.16 4.40
N PRO A 191 -24.13 -5.65 3.45
CA PRO A 191 -23.97 -6.01 2.04
C PRO A 191 -22.59 -5.65 1.47
N LEU A 192 -22.04 -4.48 1.87
CA LEU A 192 -20.71 -4.07 1.44
C LEU A 192 -19.63 -5.03 1.98
N MET A 193 -19.71 -5.37 3.26
CA MET A 193 -18.78 -6.30 3.91
C MET A 193 -18.81 -7.67 3.22
N LEU A 194 -20.01 -8.24 3.01
CA LEU A 194 -20.17 -9.52 2.31
C LEU A 194 -19.63 -9.46 0.87
N THR A 195 -19.88 -8.36 0.16
CA THR A 195 -19.39 -8.17 -1.22
C THR A 195 -17.86 -8.14 -1.26
N VAL A 196 -17.22 -7.41 -0.34
CA VAL A 196 -15.76 -7.34 -0.27
C VAL A 196 -15.17 -8.71 0.07
N ILE A 197 -15.73 -9.40 1.07
CA ILE A 197 -15.21 -10.70 1.52
C ILE A 197 -15.37 -11.76 0.44
N LEU A 198 -16.58 -11.93 -0.11
CA LEU A 198 -16.84 -12.91 -1.17
C LEU A 198 -16.09 -12.58 -2.45
N GLY A 199 -16.03 -11.30 -2.81
CA GLY A 199 -15.28 -10.82 -3.97
C GLY A 199 -13.79 -11.11 -3.85
N ALA A 200 -13.19 -10.84 -2.69
CA ALA A 200 -11.78 -11.15 -2.43
C ALA A 200 -11.52 -12.66 -2.38
N SER A 201 -12.38 -13.44 -1.73
CA SER A 201 -12.27 -14.91 -1.71
C SER A 201 -12.31 -15.50 -3.12
N LEU A 202 -13.25 -15.05 -3.96
CA LEU A 202 -13.34 -15.48 -5.36
C LEU A 202 -12.12 -15.04 -6.16
N LEU A 203 -11.65 -13.80 -5.99
CA LEU A 203 -10.45 -13.29 -6.65
C LEU A 203 -9.25 -14.19 -6.37
N PHE A 204 -8.96 -14.47 -5.10
CA PHE A 204 -7.81 -15.30 -4.72
C PHE A 204 -8.00 -16.78 -5.07
N ALA A 205 -9.24 -17.28 -5.15
CA ALA A 205 -9.50 -18.62 -5.68
C ALA A 205 -9.17 -18.70 -7.18
N LEU A 206 -9.62 -17.73 -7.97
CA LEU A 206 -9.29 -17.64 -9.40
C LEU A 206 -7.78 -17.50 -9.63
N ASP A 207 -7.11 -16.72 -8.79
CA ASP A 207 -5.66 -16.59 -8.78
C ASP A 207 -4.98 -17.94 -8.51
N GLY A 208 -5.40 -18.65 -7.46
CA GLY A 208 -4.83 -19.96 -7.10
C GLY A 208 -5.10 -21.08 -8.11
N PHE A 209 -6.04 -20.90 -9.03
CA PHE A 209 -6.24 -21.79 -10.18
C PHE A 209 -5.56 -21.29 -11.47
N GLY A 210 -4.79 -20.21 -11.39
CA GLY A 210 -4.06 -19.62 -12.51
C GLY A 210 -4.92 -18.95 -13.57
N VAL A 211 -6.07 -18.42 -13.17
CA VAL A 211 -7.04 -17.79 -14.09
C VAL A 211 -6.79 -16.29 -14.26
N ILE A 212 -6.16 -15.62 -13.29
CA ILE A 212 -6.00 -14.16 -13.32
C ILE A 212 -4.58 -13.62 -13.05
N ASN A 213 -3.65 -14.42 -12.54
CA ASN A 213 -2.30 -13.91 -12.21
C ASN A 213 -1.49 -13.63 -13.48
N PRO A 214 -1.10 -12.38 -13.75
CA PRO A 214 -0.29 -12.09 -14.93
C PRO A 214 1.03 -12.86 -14.98
N ARG A 215 1.64 -13.17 -13.81
CA ARG A 215 2.88 -13.97 -13.69
C ARG A 215 2.73 -15.41 -14.17
N GLU A 216 1.53 -15.95 -14.11
CA GLU A 216 1.23 -17.31 -14.57
C GLU A 216 0.89 -17.34 -16.07
N PHE A 217 0.35 -16.23 -16.62
CA PHE A 217 0.01 -16.11 -18.05
C PHE A 217 1.19 -15.75 -18.95
N ALA A 218 2.08 -14.87 -18.48
CA ALA A 218 3.24 -14.45 -19.23
C ALA A 218 4.40 -15.41 -18.94
N GLY A 219 4.85 -16.17 -19.95
CA GLY A 219 6.00 -17.06 -19.80
C GLY A 219 7.14 -16.38 -19.03
N GLY A 220 7.57 -17.00 -17.93
CA GLY A 220 8.23 -16.32 -16.80
C GLY A 220 9.44 -15.44 -17.13
N GLN A 221 10.10 -15.66 -18.27
CA GLN A 221 11.23 -14.84 -18.71
C GLN A 221 10.81 -13.44 -19.20
N LEU A 222 9.72 -13.35 -19.96
CA LEU A 222 9.24 -12.10 -20.56
C LEU A 222 8.64 -11.18 -19.50
N MET A 223 8.00 -11.76 -18.49
CA MET A 223 7.49 -11.00 -17.35
C MET A 223 8.58 -10.58 -16.39
N HIS A 224 9.56 -11.45 -16.12
CA HIS A 224 10.70 -11.09 -15.29
C HIS A 224 11.49 -9.89 -15.89
N ASP A 225 11.69 -9.87 -17.20
CA ASP A 225 12.32 -8.72 -17.86
C ASP A 225 11.47 -7.44 -17.75
N ALA A 226 10.16 -7.53 -17.98
CA ALA A 226 9.25 -6.39 -17.82
C ALA A 226 9.23 -5.85 -16.37
N GLU A 227 9.18 -6.75 -15.38
CA GLU A 227 9.25 -6.42 -13.96
C GLU A 227 10.56 -5.71 -13.60
N ARG A 228 11.70 -6.21 -14.10
CA ARG A 228 13.02 -5.58 -13.89
C ARG A 228 13.05 -4.18 -14.49
N HIS A 229 12.48 -3.98 -15.68
CA HIS A 229 12.39 -2.65 -16.30
C HIS A 229 11.50 -1.68 -15.51
N LEU A 230 10.35 -2.14 -15.00
CA LEU A 230 9.46 -1.33 -14.16
C LEU A 230 10.10 -0.96 -12.83
N LEU A 231 10.73 -1.93 -12.15
CA LEU A 231 11.44 -1.69 -10.89
C LEU A 231 12.60 -0.73 -11.09
N SER A 232 13.40 -0.95 -12.15
CA SER A 232 14.49 -0.05 -12.52
C SER A 232 13.98 1.34 -12.82
N GLY A 233 12.86 1.49 -13.52
CA GLY A 233 12.24 2.78 -13.79
C GLY A 233 11.82 3.50 -12.50
N PHE A 234 11.15 2.79 -11.57
CA PHE A 234 10.72 3.34 -10.29
C PHE A 234 11.90 3.83 -9.44
N PHE A 235 12.90 2.96 -9.20
CA PHE A 235 14.04 3.28 -8.35
C PHE A 235 14.93 4.36 -8.97
N THR A 236 15.11 4.33 -10.29
CA THR A 236 15.85 5.36 -11.00
C THR A 236 15.15 6.71 -10.91
N ALA A 237 13.82 6.78 -10.79
CA ALA A 237 13.10 8.04 -10.68
C ALA A 237 13.15 8.70 -9.27
N ILE A 238 13.51 7.94 -8.22
CA ILE A 238 13.52 8.41 -6.81
C ILE A 238 14.27 9.75 -6.61
N PRO A 239 15.47 9.97 -7.18
CA PRO A 239 16.21 11.21 -6.97
C PRO A 239 15.41 12.43 -7.45
N ALA A 240 14.82 12.35 -8.64
CA ALA A 240 13.97 13.40 -9.19
C ALA A 240 12.67 13.60 -8.39
N ILE A 241 12.07 12.54 -7.86
CA ILE A 241 10.87 12.62 -7.01
C ILE A 241 11.17 13.39 -5.72
N ILE A 242 12.27 13.04 -5.03
CA ILE A 242 12.72 13.73 -3.82
C ILE A 242 13.11 15.17 -4.16
N GLY A 243 13.85 15.37 -5.25
CA GLY A 243 14.27 16.68 -5.75
C GLY A 243 13.09 17.61 -6.00
N GLY A 244 12.10 17.10 -6.75
CA GLY A 244 10.84 17.78 -7.05
C GLY A 244 10.06 18.17 -5.80
N SER A 245 9.94 17.23 -4.86
CA SER A 245 9.20 17.43 -3.60
C SER A 245 9.84 18.51 -2.73
N LEU A 246 11.16 18.45 -2.54
CA LEU A 246 11.91 19.43 -1.74
C LEU A 246 11.92 20.81 -2.39
N HIS A 247 12.09 20.89 -3.71
CA HIS A 247 11.99 22.15 -4.43
C HIS A 247 10.59 22.77 -4.30
N MET A 248 9.51 21.98 -4.44
CA MET A 248 8.15 22.48 -4.27
C MET A 248 7.87 22.96 -2.85
N LEU A 249 8.49 22.34 -1.83
CA LEU A 249 8.42 22.84 -0.45
C LEU A 249 9.02 24.25 -0.34
N ILE A 250 10.20 24.47 -0.93
CA ILE A 250 10.86 25.79 -0.96
C ILE A 250 10.00 26.82 -1.70
N VAL A 251 9.45 26.46 -2.86
CA VAL A 251 8.55 27.33 -3.62
C VAL A 251 7.30 27.70 -2.80
N SER A 252 6.69 26.74 -2.11
CA SER A 252 5.47 26.96 -1.33
C SER A 252 5.67 27.83 -0.09
N LYS A 253 6.90 27.86 0.46
CA LYS A 253 7.29 28.68 1.61
C LYS A 253 8.00 29.98 1.23
N ASP A 254 8.15 30.23 -0.06
CA ASP A 254 8.97 31.29 -0.66
C ASP A 254 10.36 31.46 -0.02
N TRP A 255 10.97 30.33 0.36
CA TRP A 255 12.36 30.33 0.82
C TRP A 255 13.30 30.61 -0.35
N LEU A 256 14.48 31.18 -0.04
CA LEU A 256 15.49 31.56 -1.03
C LEU A 256 14.94 32.49 -2.13
N SER A 257 14.19 33.51 -1.73
CA SER A 257 13.56 34.50 -2.64
C SER A 257 14.57 35.26 -3.50
N SER A 258 15.83 35.39 -3.06
CA SER A 258 16.93 35.97 -3.84
C SER A 258 17.19 35.26 -5.18
N LEU A 259 16.85 33.98 -5.29
CA LEU A 259 17.01 33.19 -6.52
C LEU A 259 15.76 33.19 -7.41
N ARG A 260 14.69 33.90 -7.02
CA ARG A 260 13.41 34.00 -7.75
C ARG A 260 13.51 34.93 -8.99
N LEU A 261 14.62 34.84 -9.71
CA LEU A 261 14.82 35.55 -10.96
C LEU A 261 14.24 34.70 -12.11
N PRO A 262 13.31 35.24 -12.92
CA PRO A 262 12.73 34.51 -14.04
C PRO A 262 13.79 34.27 -15.12
N VAL A 263 13.82 33.06 -15.69
CA VAL A 263 14.73 32.70 -16.79
C VAL A 263 14.39 33.53 -18.03
N SER A 264 13.10 33.69 -18.33
CA SER A 264 12.60 34.66 -19.30
C SER A 264 11.10 34.88 -19.10
N GLU A 265 10.71 36.08 -18.68
CA GLU A 265 9.29 36.42 -18.51
C GLU A 265 8.53 36.37 -19.84
N LYS A 266 9.15 36.87 -20.91
CA LYS A 266 8.53 36.95 -22.24
C LYS A 266 8.31 35.57 -22.88
N ILE A 267 9.24 34.64 -22.67
CA ILE A 267 9.23 33.33 -23.36
C ILE A 267 8.54 32.25 -22.51
N PHE A 268 8.83 32.20 -21.20
CA PHE A 268 8.36 31.11 -20.32
C PHE A 268 7.40 31.60 -19.23
N GLY A 269 7.39 32.89 -18.93
CA GLY A 269 6.65 33.50 -17.82
C GLY A 269 7.45 33.57 -16.53
N SER A 270 6.94 34.32 -15.56
CA SER A 270 7.64 34.65 -14.30
C SER A 270 7.88 33.46 -13.36
N ASN A 271 7.16 32.35 -13.54
CA ASN A 271 7.23 31.19 -12.64
C ASN A 271 8.41 30.26 -12.94
N LYS A 272 9.04 30.34 -14.13
CA LYS A 272 10.23 29.57 -14.46
C LYS A 272 11.46 30.37 -14.05
N THR A 273 12.04 30.01 -12.91
CA THR A 273 13.06 30.80 -12.21
C THR A 273 14.39 30.08 -12.15
N ILE A 274 15.48 30.85 -12.00
CA ILE A 274 16.83 30.34 -11.76
C ILE A 274 16.86 29.46 -10.51
N ARG A 275 16.06 29.79 -9.48
CA ARG A 275 15.83 28.96 -8.29
C ARG A 275 15.53 27.50 -8.65
N GLY A 276 14.61 27.26 -9.59
CA GLY A 276 14.27 25.91 -10.03
C GLY A 276 15.42 25.22 -10.73
N PHE A 277 16.16 25.94 -11.58
CA PHE A 277 17.31 25.40 -12.32
C PHE A 277 18.51 25.05 -11.44
N ILE A 278 18.64 25.66 -10.26
CA ILE A 278 19.70 25.34 -9.30
C ILE A 278 19.24 24.28 -8.29
N LEU A 279 18.08 24.50 -7.66
CA LEU A 279 17.63 23.67 -6.55
C LEU A 279 17.14 22.29 -6.98
N MET A 280 16.55 22.15 -8.18
CA MET A 280 16.13 20.84 -8.67
C MET A 280 17.31 19.86 -8.80
N PRO A 281 18.41 20.19 -9.50
CA PRO A 281 19.63 19.36 -9.51
C PRO A 281 20.17 19.07 -8.11
N VAL A 282 20.32 20.09 -7.26
CA VAL A 282 20.91 19.94 -5.92
C VAL A 282 20.09 18.99 -5.04
N PHE A 283 18.76 19.15 -4.99
CA PHE A 283 17.92 18.24 -4.20
C PHE A 283 17.79 16.86 -4.84
N SER A 284 17.92 16.75 -6.16
CA SER A 284 17.99 15.46 -6.82
C SER A 284 19.29 14.72 -6.48
N VAL A 285 20.41 15.42 -6.29
CA VAL A 285 21.65 14.81 -5.75
C VAL A 285 21.43 14.27 -4.34
N PHE A 286 20.73 15.01 -3.48
CA PHE A 286 20.34 14.51 -2.16
C PHE A 286 19.43 13.27 -2.26
N GLY A 287 18.45 13.29 -3.16
CA GLY A 287 17.60 12.14 -3.44
C GLY A 287 18.38 10.91 -3.93
N ALA A 288 19.43 11.11 -4.74
CA ALA A 288 20.31 10.03 -5.19
C ALA A 288 21.14 9.43 -4.05
N LEU A 289 21.51 10.23 -3.04
CA LEU A 289 22.14 9.72 -1.82
C LEU A 289 21.18 8.83 -1.01
N VAL A 290 19.92 9.23 -0.89
CA VAL A 290 18.87 8.41 -0.24
C VAL A 290 18.66 7.10 -0.99
N LEU A 291 18.54 7.16 -2.32
CA LEU A 291 18.45 5.98 -3.17
C LEU A 291 19.63 5.02 -2.95
N ARG A 292 20.85 5.55 -2.90
CA ARG A 292 22.05 4.74 -2.63
C ARG A 292 21.96 4.02 -1.29
N GLY A 293 21.50 4.69 -0.23
CA GLY A 293 21.26 4.06 1.07
C GLY A 293 20.22 2.94 1.02
N ILE A 294 19.13 3.13 0.27
CA ILE A 294 18.10 2.10 0.06
C ILE A 294 18.71 0.87 -0.63
N LEU A 295 19.47 1.05 -1.71
CA LEU A 295 20.07 -0.05 -2.48
C LEU A 295 21.13 -0.83 -1.69
N ILE A 296 21.82 -0.18 -0.74
CA ILE A 296 22.77 -0.87 0.17
C ILE A 296 22.02 -1.74 1.18
N LEU A 297 20.90 -1.25 1.73
CA LEU A 297 20.10 -1.96 2.73
C LEU A 297 19.20 -3.04 2.12
N CYS A 298 18.78 -2.82 0.87
CA CYS A 298 17.89 -3.69 0.11
C CYS A 298 18.48 -3.86 -1.30
N PRO A 299 19.33 -4.88 -1.51
CA PRO A 299 19.84 -5.21 -2.83
C PRO A 299 18.68 -5.61 -3.74
N LEU A 300 18.55 -4.93 -4.88
CA LEU A 300 17.50 -5.17 -5.87
C LEU A 300 18.11 -5.61 -7.18
N ASP A 301 17.46 -6.55 -7.86
CA ASP A 301 17.81 -6.93 -9.23
C ASP A 301 17.24 -5.90 -10.21
N LEU A 302 18.06 -4.91 -10.55
CA LEU A 302 17.75 -3.85 -11.50
C LEU A 302 18.44 -4.13 -12.85
N THR A 303 17.88 -3.60 -13.93
CA THR A 303 18.49 -3.63 -15.27
C THR A 303 19.70 -2.70 -15.40
N ILE A 304 20.00 -1.93 -14.36
CA ILE A 304 21.11 -0.99 -14.28
C ILE A 304 21.74 -1.03 -12.89
N ASP A 305 23.06 -1.10 -12.83
CA ASP A 305 23.80 -0.93 -11.58
C ASP A 305 23.91 0.55 -11.22
N LEU A 306 22.96 1.02 -10.41
CA LEU A 306 22.93 2.41 -9.92
C LEU A 306 24.00 2.68 -8.86
N LEU A 307 24.59 1.65 -8.24
CA LEU A 307 25.66 1.81 -7.23
C LEU A 307 27.02 2.07 -7.89
N ALA A 308 27.22 1.52 -9.09
CA ALA A 308 28.40 1.77 -9.93
C ALA A 308 28.47 3.21 -10.47
N ILE A 309 27.33 3.89 -10.60
CA ILE A 309 27.26 5.26 -11.10
C ILE A 309 27.45 6.24 -9.93
N PRO A 310 28.28 7.30 -10.08
CA PRO A 310 28.40 8.33 -9.06
C PRO A 310 27.04 9.00 -8.79
N PHE A 311 26.55 8.95 -7.55
CA PHE A 311 25.20 9.41 -7.18
C PHE A 311 24.93 10.87 -7.57
N TRP A 312 25.95 11.72 -7.53
CA TRP A 312 25.84 13.12 -7.92
C TRP A 312 25.57 13.30 -9.41
N GLN A 313 26.07 12.41 -10.28
CA GLN A 313 25.77 12.46 -11.71
C GLN A 313 24.30 12.16 -11.97
N ILE A 314 23.75 11.13 -11.30
CA ILE A 314 22.34 10.74 -11.42
C ILE A 314 21.45 11.93 -11.03
N GLY A 315 21.70 12.50 -9.85
CA GLY A 315 20.94 13.63 -9.35
C GLY A 315 21.01 14.87 -10.24
N LEU A 316 22.21 15.25 -10.70
CA LEU A 316 22.38 16.39 -11.59
C LEU A 316 21.66 16.17 -12.92
N ALA A 317 21.91 15.05 -13.59
CA ALA A 317 21.30 14.74 -14.89
C ALA A 317 19.77 14.78 -14.81
N GLN A 318 19.19 14.15 -13.79
CA GLN A 318 17.74 14.11 -13.64
C GLN A 318 17.14 15.45 -13.25
N GLY A 319 17.75 16.18 -12.32
CA GLY A 319 17.25 17.49 -11.91
C GLY A 319 17.34 18.53 -13.03
N PHE A 320 18.38 18.48 -13.86
CA PHE A 320 18.47 19.32 -15.06
C PHE A 320 17.46 18.87 -16.13
N GLY A 321 17.34 17.57 -16.38
CA GLY A 321 16.35 17.02 -17.31
C GLY A 321 14.93 17.44 -16.96
N TYR A 322 14.58 17.36 -15.67
CA TYR A 322 13.31 17.86 -15.13
C TYR A 322 13.12 19.34 -15.46
N ALA A 323 14.04 20.21 -15.03
CA ALA A 323 13.89 21.65 -15.15
C ALA A 323 13.84 22.12 -16.62
N LEU A 324 14.62 21.46 -17.49
CA LEU A 324 14.69 21.77 -18.91
C LEU A 324 13.40 21.40 -19.65
N PHE A 325 12.86 20.21 -19.42
CA PHE A 325 11.67 19.73 -20.14
C PHE A 325 10.36 20.33 -19.66
N GLU A 326 10.36 21.08 -18.56
CA GLU A 326 9.23 21.95 -18.20
C GLU A 326 9.15 23.23 -19.06
N LEU A 327 10.24 23.62 -19.75
CA LEU A 327 10.27 24.84 -20.56
C LEU A 327 9.42 24.77 -21.83
N PRO A 328 9.45 23.71 -22.65
CA PRO A 328 8.63 23.62 -23.86
C PRO A 328 7.13 23.78 -23.59
N ASN A 329 6.64 23.17 -22.52
CA ASN A 329 5.25 23.31 -22.09
C ASN A 329 4.92 24.77 -21.71
N SER A 330 5.81 25.41 -20.94
CA SER A 330 5.64 26.82 -20.55
C SER A 330 5.65 27.75 -21.76
N PHE A 331 6.52 27.49 -22.73
CA PHE A 331 6.58 28.23 -24.00
C PHE A 331 5.28 28.09 -24.81
N LEU A 332 4.78 26.87 -24.98
CA LEU A 332 3.54 26.61 -25.72
C LEU A 332 2.35 27.33 -25.07
N LYS A 333 2.25 27.32 -23.74
CA LYS A 333 1.22 28.07 -23.00
C LYS A 333 1.28 29.57 -23.25
N ARG A 334 2.49 30.16 -23.34
CA ARG A 334 2.66 31.58 -23.67
C ARG A 334 2.22 31.90 -25.10
N ARG A 335 2.48 31.02 -26.08
CA ARG A 335 2.03 31.19 -27.47
C ARG A 335 0.52 31.09 -27.63
N LEU A 336 -0.14 30.37 -26.74
CA LEU A 336 -1.60 30.25 -26.68
C LEU A 336 -2.28 31.36 -25.84
N GLY A 337 -1.52 32.35 -25.37
CA GLY A 337 -2.06 33.48 -24.59
C GLY A 337 -2.47 33.15 -23.16
N ILE A 338 -2.10 31.98 -22.64
CA ILE A 338 -2.42 31.53 -21.28
C ILE A 338 -1.48 32.24 -20.30
N ARG A 339 -1.96 32.82 -19.20
CA ARG A 339 -1.09 33.49 -18.20
C ARG A 339 -0.34 32.48 -17.31
N PRO A 340 0.80 32.86 -16.70
CA PRO A 340 1.51 32.00 -15.77
C PRO A 340 0.60 31.57 -14.61
N GLY A 341 0.46 30.27 -14.37
CA GLY A 341 -0.38 29.73 -13.29
C GLY A 341 -1.84 29.44 -13.67
N GLU A 342 -2.29 29.80 -14.87
CA GLU A 342 -3.63 29.49 -15.36
C GLU A 342 -3.67 28.13 -16.08
N VAL A 343 -4.79 27.41 -15.90
CA VAL A 343 -5.09 26.18 -16.64
C VAL A 343 -6.08 26.53 -17.77
N PRO A 344 -5.83 26.13 -19.02
CA PRO A 344 -6.72 26.48 -20.13
C PRO A 344 -8.13 25.89 -19.97
N VAL A 345 -9.14 26.70 -20.32
CA VAL A 345 -10.57 26.33 -20.25
C VAL A 345 -10.93 25.33 -21.35
N LYS A 346 -10.31 25.44 -22.54
CA LYS A 346 -10.47 24.51 -23.67
C LYS A 346 -9.37 23.45 -23.63
N ASN A 347 -9.72 22.17 -23.87
CA ASN A 347 -8.79 21.02 -23.80
C ASN A 347 -8.07 20.86 -22.44
N ARG A 348 -8.76 21.19 -21.34
CA ARG A 348 -8.24 21.15 -19.97
C ARG A 348 -7.58 19.81 -19.62
N LEU A 349 -8.20 18.69 -19.97
CA LEU A 349 -7.68 17.35 -19.70
C LEU A 349 -6.34 17.11 -20.40
N LEU A 350 -6.22 17.46 -21.68
CA LEU A 350 -5.00 17.30 -22.46
C LEU A 350 -3.85 18.13 -21.87
N PHE A 351 -4.10 19.38 -21.48
CA PHE A 351 -3.07 20.22 -20.84
C PHE A 351 -2.67 19.71 -19.46
N ILE A 352 -3.61 19.20 -18.67
CA ILE A 352 -3.30 18.58 -17.37
C ILE A 352 -2.44 17.32 -17.55
N SER A 353 -2.72 16.51 -18.56
CA SER A 353 -1.93 15.31 -18.86
C SER A 353 -0.52 15.66 -19.34
N VAL A 354 -0.38 16.65 -20.23
CA VAL A 354 0.93 17.12 -20.70
C VAL A 354 1.75 17.74 -19.57
N ASP A 355 1.12 18.53 -18.68
CA ASP A 355 1.74 19.12 -17.48
C ASP A 355 2.26 18.11 -16.46
N GLN A 356 1.75 16.88 -16.50
CA GLN A 356 2.18 15.82 -15.59
C GLN A 356 3.28 14.97 -16.20
N ILE A 357 3.31 14.85 -17.52
CA ILE A 357 4.21 13.94 -18.23
C ILE A 357 5.51 14.64 -18.67
N ASP A 358 5.50 15.96 -18.88
CA ASP A 358 6.64 16.76 -19.38
C ASP A 358 7.93 16.56 -18.56
N SER A 359 7.84 16.73 -17.25
CA SER A 359 8.94 16.52 -16.31
C SER A 359 9.40 15.06 -16.25
N GLY A 360 8.47 14.11 -16.36
CA GLY A 360 8.78 12.68 -16.40
C GLY A 360 9.54 12.28 -17.65
N ILE A 361 9.17 12.83 -18.81
CA ILE A 361 9.92 12.68 -20.07
C ILE A 361 11.33 13.27 -19.92
N GLY A 362 11.46 14.45 -19.31
CA GLY A 362 12.77 15.07 -19.09
C GLY A 362 13.71 14.23 -18.23
N VAL A 363 13.19 13.66 -17.14
CA VAL A 363 13.94 12.76 -16.26
C VAL A 363 14.32 11.47 -16.99
N ALA A 364 13.38 10.84 -17.71
CA ALA A 364 13.63 9.63 -18.48
C ALA A 364 14.68 9.87 -19.58
N PHE A 365 14.55 10.96 -20.33
CA PHE A 365 15.44 11.31 -21.43
C PHE A 365 16.85 11.63 -20.93
N ALA A 366 16.99 12.43 -19.88
CA ALA A 366 18.31 12.74 -19.32
C ALA A 366 18.99 11.48 -18.76
N THR A 367 18.22 10.60 -18.12
CA THR A 367 18.75 9.32 -17.62
C THR A 367 19.19 8.42 -18.78
N TRP A 368 18.39 8.32 -19.84
CA TRP A 368 18.70 7.53 -21.03
C TRP A 368 19.89 8.06 -21.83
N LEU A 369 20.10 9.38 -21.82
CA LEU A 369 21.21 10.01 -22.54
C LEU A 369 22.55 9.81 -21.83
N PHE A 370 22.58 9.90 -20.49
CA PHE A 370 23.83 9.91 -19.72
C PHE A 370 24.17 8.56 -19.08
N PHE A 371 23.21 7.64 -18.95
CA PHE A 371 23.41 6.35 -18.30
C PHE A 371 22.93 5.20 -19.20
N PRO A 372 23.51 4.00 -19.06
CA PRO A 372 23.20 2.86 -19.90
C PRO A 372 21.87 2.19 -19.49
N ILE A 373 20.77 2.96 -19.43
CA ILE A 373 19.43 2.40 -19.24
C ILE A 373 18.85 1.97 -20.60
N SER A 374 18.09 0.86 -20.58
CA SER A 374 17.35 0.44 -21.77
C SER A 374 16.21 1.41 -22.11
N THR A 375 15.75 1.35 -23.36
CA THR A 375 14.54 2.08 -23.78
C THR A 375 13.30 1.67 -22.99
N ALA A 376 13.16 0.39 -22.65
CA ALA A 376 12.07 -0.12 -21.82
C ALA A 376 12.09 0.50 -20.41
N THR A 377 13.27 0.62 -19.78
CA THR A 377 13.44 1.29 -18.49
C THR A 377 13.10 2.79 -18.59
N ALA A 378 13.50 3.47 -19.67
CA ALA A 378 13.15 4.87 -19.88
C ALA A 378 11.64 5.07 -20.03
N VAL A 379 10.96 4.19 -20.77
CA VAL A 379 9.49 4.18 -20.89
C VAL A 379 8.84 3.94 -19.54
N ALA A 380 9.35 2.99 -18.74
CA ALA A 380 8.86 2.73 -17.40
C ALA A 380 8.91 3.96 -16.49
N ILE A 381 9.99 4.76 -16.55
CA ILE A 381 10.08 6.04 -15.81
C ILE A 381 8.91 6.95 -16.18
N VAL A 382 8.62 7.13 -17.48
CA VAL A 382 7.54 8.01 -17.95
C VAL A 382 6.16 7.50 -17.55
N VAL A 383 5.92 6.20 -17.68
CA VAL A 383 4.62 5.56 -17.36
C VAL A 383 4.32 5.63 -15.86
N LEU A 384 5.33 5.43 -15.01
CA LEU A 384 5.18 5.46 -13.56
C LEU A 384 5.11 6.89 -13.00
N TRP A 385 5.59 7.87 -13.75
CA TRP A 385 5.72 9.25 -13.29
C TRP A 385 4.41 9.89 -12.76
N PRO A 386 3.25 9.79 -13.45
CA PRO A 386 2.00 10.37 -12.95
C PRO A 386 1.54 9.73 -11.63
N LEU A 387 1.79 8.44 -11.43
CA LEU A 387 1.42 7.72 -10.21
C LEU A 387 2.15 8.26 -8.98
N VAL A 388 3.37 8.77 -9.15
CA VAL A 388 4.18 9.30 -8.07
C VAL A 388 4.04 10.83 -7.92
N ALA A 389 3.95 11.56 -9.03
CA ALA A 389 3.89 13.02 -9.02
C ALA A 389 2.53 13.57 -8.53
N LEU A 390 1.41 12.87 -8.83
CA LEU A 390 0.06 13.30 -8.46
C LEU A 390 -0.18 13.35 -6.95
N PRO A 391 0.15 12.30 -6.16
CA PRO A 391 0.00 12.33 -4.70
C PRO A 391 0.81 13.44 -4.04
N VAL A 392 2.08 13.60 -4.42
CA VAL A 392 2.98 14.62 -3.88
C VAL A 392 2.41 16.03 -4.09
N LYS A 393 1.95 16.31 -5.32
CA LYS A 393 1.37 17.62 -5.66
C LYS A 393 0.09 17.89 -4.88
N ARG A 394 -0.77 16.88 -4.69
CA ARG A 394 -1.99 16.99 -3.87
C ARG A 394 -1.67 17.25 -2.40
N MET A 395 -0.71 16.54 -1.81
CA MET A 395 -0.32 16.73 -0.40
C MET A 395 0.24 18.13 -0.13
N LEU A 396 1.03 18.68 -1.07
CA LEU A 396 1.62 20.01 -0.92
C LEU A 396 0.59 21.13 -1.15
N TRP A 397 -0.37 20.95 -2.06
CA TRP A 397 -1.43 21.95 -2.33
C TRP A 397 -2.51 22.03 -1.25
N ILE A 398 -2.78 20.94 -0.52
CA ILE A 398 -3.74 20.94 0.61
C ILE A 398 -3.33 21.94 1.71
N ARG A 399 -2.06 22.38 1.76
CA ARG A 399 -1.57 23.37 2.73
C ARG A 399 -1.62 24.83 2.27
N THR A 400 -1.92 25.12 1.01
CA THR A 400 -1.93 26.49 0.48
C THR A 400 -3.34 27.08 0.29
N SER A 401 -4.39 26.28 0.45
CA SER A 401 -5.80 26.72 0.33
C SER A 401 -6.46 27.05 1.68
N THR A 402 -5.68 27.23 2.74
CA THR A 402 -6.15 27.72 4.04
C THR A 402 -5.42 29.01 4.39
N PHE A 403 -5.78 30.10 3.72
CA PHE A 403 -5.81 31.47 4.24
C PHE A 403 -6.79 32.29 3.41
#